data_AF-A0A5A8DQ07-F1
#
_entry.id   AF-A0A5A8DQ07-F1
#
_cell.length_a   1.000
_cell.length_b   1.000
_cell.length_c   1.000
_cell.angle_alpha   90.00
_cell.angle_beta   90.00
_cell.angle_gamma   90.00
#
_symmetry.space_group_name_H-M   'P 1'
#
loop_
_entity.id
_entity.type
_entity.pdbx_description
1 polymer ?
#
loop_
_entity_poly.entity_id
_entity_poly.type
_entity_poly.pdbx_seq_one_letter_code
_entity_poly.pdbx_strand_id
1 'polypeptide(L)'
;MAQAAAGDSRAGEGVRMRRLRDTLSKALDECFRTVELSTFHQALPTIARKHQAAVDELGIGVLDTLRKNVEAEFETICASADVAAKLNLLDELVAGKAGSAGRPSGLAVPAASENAPRLLANHILRERLLQQAKTLKASLEELEAGNEALEAEVAAMDSEVRTISSGAKDSVRALEEAGEVAEEFQKEREAATAAAAAPGTA
;
A
#
# COMPACT_ATOMS: atom_id res chain seq x y z
N MET A 1 -21.21 10.03 40.12
CA MET A 1 -20.53 8.85 39.56
C MET A 1 -19.90 9.23 38.23
N ALA A 2 -18.61 9.51 38.22
CA ALA A 2 -17.80 9.63 37.01
C ALA A 2 -16.34 9.35 37.39
N GLN A 3 -16.10 8.11 37.81
CA GLN A 3 -14.78 7.55 38.02
C GLN A 3 -14.62 6.50 36.93
N ALA A 4 -14.14 6.92 35.77
CA ALA A 4 -13.88 6.04 34.65
C ALA A 4 -12.67 6.54 33.85
N ALA A 5 -11.71 5.63 33.68
CA ALA A 5 -10.62 5.65 32.70
C ALA A 5 -9.31 6.42 33.01
N ALA A 6 -8.83 6.41 34.25
CA ALA A 6 -7.39 6.61 34.54
C ALA A 6 -6.58 5.29 34.50
N GLY A 7 -7.13 4.27 33.83
CA GLY A 7 -6.52 2.95 33.67
C GLY A 7 -6.07 2.77 32.23
N ASP A 8 -4.76 2.65 32.05
CA ASP A 8 -4.06 2.16 30.85
C ASP A 8 -3.71 3.12 29.70
N SER A 9 -3.56 4.42 29.98
CA SER A 9 -2.94 5.35 29.02
C SER A 9 -1.43 5.13 28.82
N ARG A 10 -0.78 4.31 29.67
CA ARG A 10 0.67 4.08 29.69
C ARG A 10 1.16 2.90 28.85
N ALA A 11 0.32 1.89 28.59
CA ALA A 11 0.75 0.69 27.88
C ALA A 11 1.03 0.91 26.37
N GLY A 12 0.58 2.03 25.81
CA GLY A 12 0.82 2.42 24.41
C GLY A 12 1.85 3.53 24.21
N GLU A 13 2.60 3.94 25.24
CA GLU A 13 3.45 5.12 25.14
C GLU A 13 4.81 4.85 24.48
N GLY A 14 5.11 5.66 23.47
CA GLY A 14 6.38 5.70 22.75
C GLY A 14 7.53 6.24 23.60
N VAL A 15 8.74 6.14 23.05
CA VAL A 15 9.97 6.51 23.78
C VAL A 15 9.98 8.00 24.08
N ARG A 16 9.50 8.84 23.16
CA ARG A 16 9.47 10.30 23.36
C ARG A 16 8.48 10.75 24.43
N MET A 17 7.29 10.14 24.49
CA MET A 17 6.30 10.51 25.50
C MET A 17 6.81 10.21 26.92
N ARG A 18 7.46 9.05 27.12
CA ARG A 18 8.13 8.73 28.38
C ARG A 18 9.21 9.75 28.75
N ARG A 19 10.09 10.07 27.79
CA ARG A 19 11.14 11.08 28.03
C ARG A 19 10.59 12.45 28.36
N LEU A 20 9.46 12.86 27.78
CA LEU A 20 8.82 14.13 28.08
C LEU A 20 8.36 14.18 29.54
N ARG A 21 7.69 13.12 30.03
CA ARG A 21 7.29 12.99 31.44
C ARG A 21 8.47 12.93 32.39
N ASP A 22 9.51 12.19 32.02
CA ASP A 22 10.74 12.12 32.83
C ASP A 22 11.40 13.50 32.94
N THR A 23 11.38 14.28 31.85
CA THR A 23 11.95 15.64 31.83
C THR A 23 11.14 16.58 32.72
N LEU A 24 9.80 16.50 32.69
CA LEU A 24 8.95 17.27 33.59
C LEU A 24 9.23 16.91 35.05
N SER A 25 9.30 15.61 35.37
CA SER A 25 9.54 15.14 36.73
C SER A 25 10.87 15.67 37.27
N LYS A 26 11.94 15.59 36.46
CA LYS A 26 13.25 16.14 36.80
C LYS A 26 13.24 17.65 36.96
N ALA A 27 12.52 18.37 36.10
CA ALA A 27 12.39 19.82 36.21
C ALA A 27 11.65 20.23 37.48
N LEU A 28 10.59 19.50 37.86
CA LEU A 28 9.88 19.71 39.12
C LEU A 28 10.78 19.43 40.33
N ASP A 29 11.56 18.34 40.29
CA ASP A 29 12.50 18.00 41.37
C ASP A 29 13.53 19.11 41.59
N GLU A 30 14.13 19.64 40.52
CA GLU A 30 15.08 20.76 40.63
C GLU A 30 14.41 22.05 41.09
N CYS A 31 13.21 22.38 40.57
CA CYS A 31 12.45 23.55 41.02
C CYS A 31 12.16 23.49 42.52
N PHE A 32 11.68 22.35 43.03
CA PHE A 32 11.36 22.22 44.45
C PHE A 32 12.60 22.09 45.34
N ARG A 33 13.72 21.61 44.79
CA ARG A 33 15.01 21.61 45.50
C ARG A 33 15.52 23.01 45.81
N THR A 34 15.27 23.99 44.92
CA THR A 34 15.65 25.39 45.17
C THR A 34 14.82 26.05 46.27
N VAL A 35 13.62 25.52 46.58
CA VAL A 35 12.75 26.04 47.61
C VAL A 35 13.03 25.30 48.92
N GLU A 36 13.99 25.79 49.68
CA GLU A 36 14.26 25.26 51.01
C GLU A 36 13.15 25.64 52.00
N LEU A 37 12.87 24.76 52.98
CA LEU A 37 12.00 25.02 54.12
C LEU A 37 12.41 26.30 54.89
N SER A 38 13.71 26.60 54.92
CA SER A 38 14.28 27.84 55.47
C SER A 38 13.65 29.10 54.87
N THR A 39 13.27 29.07 53.58
CA THR A 39 12.60 30.17 52.87
C THR A 39 11.22 30.44 53.44
N PHE A 40 10.48 29.40 53.85
CA PHE A 40 9.16 29.55 54.47
C PHE A 40 9.27 30.18 55.87
N HIS A 41 10.30 29.82 56.64
CA HIS A 41 10.57 30.45 57.94
C HIS A 41 10.94 31.92 57.80
N GLN A 42 11.71 32.28 56.76
CA GLN A 42 12.07 33.67 56.46
C GLN A 42 10.86 34.49 56.00
N ALA A 43 9.93 33.90 55.26
CA ALA A 43 8.70 34.54 54.81
C ALA A 43 7.65 34.71 55.93
N LEU A 44 7.65 33.81 56.92
CA LEU A 44 6.70 33.80 58.06
C LEU A 44 7.41 33.87 59.42
N PRO A 45 8.26 34.88 59.68
CA PRO A 45 9.21 34.87 60.80
C PRO A 45 8.53 34.89 62.18
N THR A 46 7.39 35.60 62.29
CA THR A 46 6.64 35.71 63.56
C THR A 46 5.96 34.41 63.96
N ILE A 47 5.48 33.64 62.97
CA ILE A 47 4.77 32.38 63.17
C ILE A 47 5.77 31.24 63.35
N ALA A 48 6.82 31.21 62.54
CA ALA A 48 7.93 30.25 62.63
C ALA A 48 8.56 30.18 64.02
N ARG A 49 8.73 31.34 64.70
CA ARG A 49 9.27 31.39 66.07
C ARG A 49 8.40 30.72 67.13
N LYS A 50 7.08 30.66 66.92
CA LYS A 50 6.13 30.10 67.89
C LYS A 50 5.64 28.70 67.52
N HIS A 51 5.57 28.40 66.22
CA HIS A 51 4.96 27.20 65.66
C HIS A 51 5.78 26.69 64.48
N GLN A 52 7.06 26.37 64.70
CA GLN A 52 7.98 25.94 63.66
C GLN A 52 7.49 24.71 62.89
N ALA A 53 7.00 23.69 63.63
CA ALA A 53 6.47 22.46 63.04
C ALA A 53 5.27 22.71 62.11
N ALA A 54 4.39 23.66 62.46
CA ALA A 54 3.24 23.99 61.61
C ALA A 54 3.67 24.71 60.31
N VAL A 55 4.75 25.49 60.35
CA VAL A 55 5.32 26.13 59.15
C VAL A 55 6.03 25.11 58.26
N ASP A 56 6.70 24.11 58.86
CA ASP A 56 7.31 23.01 58.11
C ASP A 56 6.25 22.12 57.43
N GLU A 57 5.20 21.74 58.15
CA GLU A 57 4.06 21.00 57.61
C GLU A 57 3.36 21.76 56.48
N LEU A 58 3.16 23.08 56.64
CA LEU A 58 2.61 23.93 55.60
C LEU A 58 3.51 23.96 54.36
N GLY A 59 4.83 24.13 54.53
CA GLY A 59 5.78 24.15 53.42
C GLY A 59 5.77 22.84 52.63
N ILE A 60 5.83 21.70 53.33
CA ILE A 60 5.75 20.37 52.71
C ILE A 60 4.41 20.19 52.00
N GLY A 61 3.30 20.55 52.66
CA GLY A 61 1.95 20.41 52.11
C GLY A 61 1.72 21.25 50.86
N VAL A 62 2.23 22.49 50.84
CA VAL A 62 2.15 23.37 49.67
C VAL A 62 2.95 22.80 48.50
N LEU A 63 4.19 22.34 48.74
CA LEU A 63 5.03 21.77 47.69
C LEU A 63 4.46 20.47 47.11
N ASP A 64 3.94 19.59 47.95
CA ASP A 64 3.29 18.33 47.53
C ASP A 64 2.00 18.60 46.73
N THR A 65 1.18 19.54 47.20
CA THR A 65 -0.05 19.94 46.49
C THR A 65 0.29 20.57 45.13
N LEU A 66 1.30 21.44 45.09
CA LEU A 66 1.72 22.08 43.85
C LEU A 66 2.24 21.05 42.84
N ARG A 67 3.06 20.08 43.28
CA ARG A 67 3.52 18.97 42.43
C ARG A 67 2.35 18.21 41.82
N LYS A 68 1.40 17.75 42.65
CA LYS A 68 0.23 17.01 42.21
C LYS A 68 -0.62 17.78 41.21
N ASN A 69 -0.82 19.08 41.47
CA ASN A 69 -1.58 19.94 40.57
C ASN A 69 -0.88 20.11 39.22
N VAL A 70 0.44 20.35 39.21
CA VAL A 70 1.21 20.48 37.96
C VAL A 70 1.19 19.18 37.16
N GLU A 71 1.38 18.03 37.80
CA GLU A 71 1.32 16.73 37.13
C GLU A 71 -0.07 16.44 36.55
N ALA A 72 -1.14 16.78 37.28
CA ALA A 72 -2.51 16.61 36.80
C ALA A 72 -2.85 17.53 35.62
N GLU A 73 -2.44 18.80 35.69
CA GLU A 73 -2.59 19.76 34.59
C GLU A 73 -1.78 19.34 33.37
N PHE A 74 -0.55 18.83 33.56
CA PHE A 74 0.26 18.31 32.48
C PHE A 74 -0.43 17.16 31.73
N GLU A 75 -1.00 16.19 32.46
CA GLU A 75 -1.73 15.09 31.82
C GLU A 75 -3.00 15.59 31.12
N THR A 76 -3.69 16.59 31.68
CA THR A 76 -4.86 17.23 31.04
C THR A 76 -4.48 17.90 29.73
N ILE A 77 -3.36 18.62 29.70
CA ILE A 77 -2.81 19.24 28.48
C ILE A 77 -2.42 18.16 27.47
N CYS A 78 -1.72 17.10 27.91
CA CYS A 78 -1.30 16.01 27.03
C CYS A 78 -2.49 15.28 26.40
N ALA A 79 -3.56 15.06 27.17
CA ALA A 79 -4.79 14.45 26.67
C ALA A 79 -5.54 15.37 25.70
N SER A 80 -5.71 16.66 26.04
CA SER A 80 -6.45 17.61 25.20
C SER A 80 -5.79 17.85 23.84
N ALA A 81 -4.46 17.85 23.79
CA ALA A 81 -3.70 18.06 22.56
C ALA A 81 -3.29 16.75 21.86
N ASP A 82 -3.70 15.60 22.39
CA ASP A 82 -3.35 14.26 21.89
C ASP A 82 -1.84 14.08 21.64
N VAL A 83 -1.05 14.51 22.63
CA VAL A 83 0.42 14.58 22.51
C VAL A 83 1.02 13.18 22.39
N ALA A 84 0.49 12.21 23.14
CA ALA A 84 0.98 10.84 23.13
C ALA A 84 0.87 10.22 21.72
N ALA A 85 -0.29 10.32 21.07
CA ALA A 85 -0.47 9.78 19.72
C ALA A 85 0.44 10.47 18.69
N LYS A 86 0.59 11.79 18.78
CA LYS A 86 1.48 12.56 17.88
C LYS A 86 2.95 12.18 18.03
N LEU A 87 3.42 11.99 19.27
CA LEU A 87 4.80 11.58 19.54
C LEU A 87 5.04 10.13 19.15
N ASN A 88 4.05 9.25 19.31
CA ASN A 88 4.12 7.86 18.85
C ASN A 88 4.21 7.79 17.32
N LEU A 89 3.36 8.53 16.61
CA LEU A 89 3.42 8.64 15.15
C LEU A 89 4.79 9.17 14.72
N LEU A 90 5.34 10.15 15.42
CA LEU A 90 6.69 10.66 15.14
C LEU A 90 7.76 9.58 15.35
N ASP A 91 7.65 8.77 16.41
CA ASP A 91 8.55 7.65 16.66
C ASP A 91 8.47 6.60 15.53
N GLU A 92 7.27 6.31 15.02
CA GLU A 92 7.07 5.41 13.87
C GLU A 92 7.64 5.98 12.56
N LEU A 93 7.45 7.29 12.31
CA LEU A 93 8.04 7.99 11.17
C LEU A 93 9.57 7.91 11.22
N VAL A 94 10.17 8.18 12.38
CA VAL A 94 11.63 8.17 12.55
C VAL A 94 12.20 6.76 12.48
N ALA A 95 11.47 5.75 12.95
CA ALA A 95 11.85 4.35 12.82
C ALA A 95 11.74 3.82 11.38
N GLY A 96 11.26 4.63 10.42
CA GLY A 96 11.05 4.21 9.03
C GLY A 96 9.94 3.17 8.87
N LYS A 97 9.13 2.94 9.91
CA LYS A 97 8.03 1.95 9.93
C LYS A 97 6.71 2.50 9.45
N ALA A 98 6.65 3.77 9.04
CA ALA A 98 5.47 4.43 8.46
C ALA A 98 5.11 3.93 7.05
N GLY A 99 5.43 2.67 6.73
CA GLY A 99 4.84 1.97 5.60
C GLY A 99 3.43 1.52 5.98
N SER A 100 2.42 2.24 5.52
CA SER A 100 1.04 1.71 5.37
C SER A 100 0.18 1.54 6.64
N ALA A 101 0.51 2.10 7.80
CA ALA A 101 -0.45 2.21 8.90
C ALA A 101 -1.18 3.56 8.80
N GLY A 102 -2.46 3.50 8.42
CA GLY A 102 -3.42 4.61 8.26
C GLY A 102 -2.91 6.01 8.56
N ARG A 103 -2.61 6.79 7.51
CA ARG A 103 -2.47 8.25 7.63
C ARG A 103 -3.73 8.78 8.33
N PRO A 104 -3.63 9.37 9.54
CA PRO A 104 -4.74 10.15 10.04
C PRO A 104 -4.97 11.28 9.04
N SER A 105 -6.15 11.27 8.43
CA SER A 105 -6.63 12.37 7.58
C SER A 105 -6.67 13.62 8.46
N GLY A 106 -5.69 14.52 8.32
CA GLY A 106 -5.58 15.69 9.19
C GLY A 106 -4.16 16.12 9.58
N LEU A 107 -3.09 15.41 9.19
CA LEU A 107 -1.74 15.98 9.27
C LEU A 107 -1.64 17.16 8.30
N ALA A 108 -1.90 18.35 8.83
CA ALA A 108 -1.76 19.61 8.14
C ALA A 108 -0.38 19.66 7.48
N VAL A 109 -0.38 19.78 6.15
CA VAL A 109 0.78 20.21 5.38
C VAL A 109 1.36 21.43 6.09
N PRO A 110 2.69 21.51 6.32
CA PRO A 110 3.27 22.70 6.94
C PRO A 110 2.79 23.93 6.19
N ALA A 111 2.05 24.82 6.88
CA ALA A 111 1.28 25.90 6.29
C ALA A 111 2.14 27.02 5.65
N ALA A 112 3.42 26.77 5.39
CA ALA A 112 4.35 27.75 4.83
C ALA A 112 5.43 27.06 3.98
N SER A 113 5.00 26.32 2.95
CA SER A 113 5.90 26.01 1.83
C SER A 113 5.27 26.56 0.56
N GLU A 114 6.01 27.32 -0.23
CA GLU A 114 5.63 27.72 -1.60
C GLU A 114 5.18 26.52 -2.46
N ASN A 115 5.48 25.29 -2.02
CA ASN A 115 5.09 24.04 -2.65
C ASN A 115 3.76 23.43 -2.14
N ALA A 116 2.95 24.11 -1.34
CA ALA A 116 1.66 23.58 -0.86
C ALA A 116 0.74 23.06 -1.99
N PRO A 117 0.59 23.74 -3.15
CA PRO A 117 -0.17 23.21 -4.28
C PRO A 117 0.45 21.94 -4.88
N ARG A 118 1.79 21.88 -4.95
CA ARG A 118 2.53 20.71 -5.44
C ARG A 118 2.43 19.52 -4.49
N LEU A 119 2.41 19.75 -3.18
CA LEU A 119 2.21 18.71 -2.18
C LEU A 119 0.81 18.13 -2.24
N LEU A 120 -0.20 18.99 -2.37
CA LEU A 120 -1.59 18.58 -2.56
C LEU A 120 -1.77 17.81 -3.87
N ALA A 121 -1.21 18.32 -4.97
CA ALA A 121 -1.23 17.67 -6.27
C ALA A 121 -0.52 16.31 -6.22
N ASN A 122 0.67 16.21 -5.64
CA ASN A 122 1.37 14.93 -5.52
C ASN A 122 0.61 13.93 -4.67
N HIS A 123 -0.04 14.35 -3.58
CA HIS A 123 -0.75 13.42 -2.72
C HIS A 123 -2.04 12.89 -3.40
N ILE A 124 -2.84 13.77 -3.99
CA ILE A 124 -4.08 13.39 -4.68
C ILE A 124 -3.81 12.67 -6.01
N LEU A 125 -2.85 13.16 -6.80
CA LEU A 125 -2.55 12.57 -8.10
C LEU A 125 -1.84 11.23 -7.97
N ARG A 126 -1.00 11.02 -6.95
CA ARG A 126 -0.24 9.77 -6.83
C ARG A 126 -1.15 8.55 -6.63
N GLU A 127 -2.17 8.63 -5.79
CA GLU A 127 -3.11 7.52 -5.59
C GLU A 127 -3.92 7.24 -6.86
N ARG A 128 -4.40 8.30 -7.52
CA ARG A 128 -5.13 8.18 -8.79
C ARG A 128 -4.25 7.61 -9.91
N LEU A 129 -3.00 8.06 -10.02
CA LEU A 129 -2.03 7.56 -11.00
C LEU A 129 -1.67 6.10 -10.73
N LEU A 130 -1.57 5.69 -9.46
CA LEU A 130 -1.34 4.28 -9.11
C LEU A 130 -2.53 3.40 -9.48
N GLN A 131 -3.76 3.88 -9.28
CA GLN A 131 -4.96 3.16 -9.72
C GLN A 131 -5.00 3.06 -11.25
N GLN A 132 -4.75 4.17 -11.95
CA GLN A 132 -4.69 4.18 -13.42
C GLN A 132 -3.60 3.26 -13.96
N ALA A 133 -2.41 3.26 -13.36
CA ALA A 133 -1.30 2.38 -13.74
C ALA A 133 -1.67 0.90 -13.57
N LYS A 134 -2.41 0.53 -12.51
CA LYS A 134 -2.91 -0.83 -12.32
C LYS A 134 -3.93 -1.21 -13.39
N THR A 135 -4.88 -0.34 -13.70
CA THR A 135 -5.88 -0.59 -14.75
C THR A 135 -5.23 -0.74 -16.12
N LEU A 136 -4.31 0.17 -16.47
CA LEU A 136 -3.56 0.11 -17.73
C LEU A 136 -2.75 -1.18 -17.85
N LYS A 137 -2.09 -1.59 -16.76
CA LYS A 137 -1.31 -2.83 -16.74
C LYS A 137 -2.20 -4.06 -16.97
N ALA A 138 -3.36 -4.12 -16.31
CA ALA A 138 -4.31 -5.21 -16.52
C ALA A 138 -4.83 -5.26 -17.97
N SER A 139 -5.15 -4.11 -18.58
CA SER A 139 -5.58 -4.06 -19.98
C SER A 139 -4.46 -4.46 -20.95
N LEU A 140 -3.21 -4.18 -20.61
CA LEU A 140 -2.06 -4.55 -21.42
C LEU A 140 -1.83 -6.07 -21.36
N GLU A 141 -1.89 -6.66 -20.17
CA GLU A 141 -1.82 -8.11 -19.97
C GLU A 141 -2.95 -8.85 -20.71
N GLU A 142 -4.18 -8.30 -20.71
CA GLU A 142 -5.31 -8.86 -21.47
C GLU A 142 -5.10 -8.79 -22.99
N LEU A 143 -4.58 -7.67 -23.49
CA LEU A 143 -4.27 -7.51 -24.92
C LEU A 143 -3.11 -8.40 -25.37
N GLU A 144 -2.07 -8.56 -24.54
CA GLU A 144 -0.96 -9.47 -24.82
C GLU A 144 -1.45 -10.91 -24.90
N ALA A 145 -2.26 -11.37 -23.93
CA ALA A 145 -2.85 -12.70 -23.96
C ALA A 145 -3.79 -12.91 -25.18
N GLY A 146 -4.55 -11.88 -25.56
CA GLY A 146 -5.40 -11.91 -26.75
C GLY A 146 -4.59 -11.99 -28.05
N ASN A 147 -3.49 -11.25 -28.15
CA ASN A 147 -2.59 -11.31 -29.30
C ASN A 147 -1.91 -12.69 -29.42
N GLU A 148 -1.42 -13.26 -28.31
CA GLU A 148 -0.84 -14.61 -28.31
C GLU A 148 -1.84 -15.67 -28.81
N ALA A 149 -3.12 -15.55 -28.39
CA ALA A 149 -4.17 -16.45 -28.85
C ALA A 149 -4.47 -16.30 -30.35
N LEU A 150 -4.55 -15.06 -30.84
CA LEU A 150 -4.77 -14.77 -32.26
C LEU A 150 -3.59 -15.22 -33.13
N GLU A 151 -2.35 -15.03 -32.67
CA GLU A 151 -1.17 -15.52 -33.37
C GLU A 151 -1.19 -17.05 -33.50
N ALA A 152 -1.61 -17.75 -32.43
CA ALA A 152 -1.78 -19.20 -32.46
C ALA A 152 -2.89 -19.63 -33.43
N GLU A 153 -4.02 -18.92 -33.47
CA GLU A 153 -5.13 -19.18 -34.40
C GLU A 153 -4.71 -18.97 -35.86
N VAL A 154 -4.03 -17.85 -36.16
CA VAL A 154 -3.51 -17.57 -37.51
C VAL A 154 -2.52 -18.65 -37.94
N ALA A 155 -1.61 -19.07 -37.06
CA ALA A 155 -0.67 -20.15 -37.36
C ALA A 155 -1.38 -21.49 -37.63
N ALA A 156 -2.45 -21.79 -36.90
CA ALA A 156 -3.26 -22.98 -37.12
C ALA A 156 -4.00 -22.91 -38.47
N MET A 157 -4.65 -21.78 -38.78
CA MET A 157 -5.33 -21.56 -40.06
C MET A 157 -4.35 -21.64 -41.24
N ASP A 158 -3.16 -21.04 -41.12
CA ASP A 158 -2.14 -21.13 -42.16
C ASP A 158 -1.68 -22.58 -42.40
N SER A 159 -1.60 -23.38 -41.33
CA SER A 159 -1.28 -24.81 -41.46
C SER A 159 -2.40 -25.57 -42.16
N GLU A 160 -3.66 -25.27 -41.86
CA GLU A 160 -4.83 -25.89 -42.48
C GLU A 160 -4.97 -25.51 -43.95
N VAL A 161 -4.74 -24.24 -44.30
CA VAL A 161 -4.72 -23.78 -45.69
C VAL A 161 -3.64 -24.52 -46.49
N ARG A 162 -2.47 -24.74 -45.90
CA ARG A 162 -1.39 -25.50 -46.55
C ARG A 162 -1.77 -26.95 -46.78
N THR A 163 -2.40 -27.62 -45.81
CA THR A 163 -2.83 -29.03 -45.96
C THR A 163 -3.96 -29.19 -46.97
N ILE A 164 -4.94 -28.28 -46.97
CA ILE A 164 -6.02 -28.26 -47.97
C ILE A 164 -5.44 -27.99 -49.36
N SER A 165 -4.52 -27.03 -49.49
CA SER A 165 -3.89 -26.71 -50.77
C SER A 165 -3.05 -27.88 -51.31
N SER A 166 -2.30 -28.60 -50.47
CA SER A 166 -1.58 -29.79 -50.90
C SER A 166 -2.53 -30.90 -51.31
N GLY A 167 -3.57 -31.19 -50.51
CA GLY A 167 -4.55 -32.22 -50.84
C GLY A 167 -5.32 -31.92 -52.14
N ALA A 168 -5.61 -30.65 -52.42
CA ALA A 168 -6.22 -30.24 -53.69
C ALA A 168 -5.27 -30.41 -54.87
N LYS A 169 -3.96 -30.16 -54.71
CA LYS A 169 -2.97 -30.42 -55.76
C LYS A 169 -2.84 -31.91 -56.05
N ASP A 170 -2.85 -32.73 -55.00
CA ASP A 170 -2.75 -34.19 -55.13
C ASP A 170 -4.00 -34.76 -55.81
N SER A 171 -5.19 -34.25 -55.50
CA SER A 171 -6.44 -34.69 -56.15
C SER A 171 -6.53 -34.25 -57.62
N VAL A 172 -6.07 -33.05 -57.96
CA VAL A 172 -5.95 -32.61 -59.37
C VAL A 172 -5.01 -33.52 -60.12
N ARG A 173 -3.84 -33.83 -59.56
CA ARG A 173 -2.88 -34.76 -60.18
C ARG A 173 -3.48 -36.16 -60.37
N ALA A 174 -4.19 -36.68 -59.37
CA ALA A 174 -4.85 -37.97 -59.49
C ALA A 174 -5.95 -37.99 -60.57
N LEU A 175 -6.66 -36.87 -60.78
CA LEU A 175 -7.63 -36.73 -61.87
C LEU A 175 -6.96 -36.65 -63.24
N GLU A 176 -5.83 -35.95 -63.36
CA GLU A 176 -5.02 -35.92 -64.58
C GLU A 176 -4.52 -37.34 -64.94
N GLU A 177 -3.93 -38.06 -63.97
CA GLU A 177 -3.47 -39.44 -64.15
C GLU A 177 -4.63 -40.39 -64.51
N ALA A 178 -5.79 -40.26 -63.85
CA ALA A 178 -6.98 -41.06 -64.20
C ALA A 178 -7.53 -40.74 -65.60
N GLY A 179 -7.44 -39.48 -66.03
CA GLY A 179 -7.81 -39.04 -67.37
C GLY A 179 -6.91 -39.66 -68.45
N GLU A 180 -5.59 -39.66 -68.23
CA GLU A 180 -4.62 -40.31 -69.12
C GLU A 180 -4.91 -41.81 -69.27
N VAL A 181 -5.14 -42.50 -68.15
CA VAL A 181 -5.48 -43.94 -68.15
C VAL A 181 -6.81 -44.18 -68.88
N ALA A 182 -7.82 -43.34 -68.68
CA ALA A 182 -9.09 -43.47 -69.39
C ALA A 182 -8.94 -43.28 -70.92
N GLU A 183 -8.10 -42.34 -71.36
CA GLU A 183 -7.78 -42.18 -72.77
C GLU A 183 -7.05 -43.40 -73.34
N GLU A 184 -6.10 -43.98 -72.61
CA GLU A 184 -5.42 -45.21 -73.02
C GLU A 184 -6.38 -46.38 -73.16
N PHE A 185 -7.25 -46.62 -72.17
CA PHE A 185 -8.29 -47.64 -72.25
C PHE A 185 -9.24 -47.42 -73.42
N GLN A 186 -9.58 -46.16 -73.73
CA GLN A 186 -10.46 -45.85 -74.84
C GLN A 186 -9.77 -46.11 -76.19
N LYS A 187 -8.49 -45.76 -76.33
CA LYS A 187 -7.67 -46.10 -77.51
C LYS A 187 -7.54 -47.61 -77.68
N GLU A 188 -7.28 -48.37 -76.61
CA GLU A 188 -7.23 -49.84 -76.66
C GLU A 188 -8.57 -50.45 -77.06
N ARG A 189 -9.68 -49.92 -76.53
CA ARG A 189 -11.03 -50.39 -76.85
C ARG A 189 -11.41 -50.08 -78.31
N GLU A 190 -11.05 -48.90 -78.81
CA GLU A 190 -11.23 -48.52 -80.21
C GLU A 190 -10.35 -49.36 -81.16
N ALA A 191 -9.13 -49.69 -80.76
CA ALA A 191 -8.27 -50.61 -81.50
C ALA A 191 -8.82 -52.04 -81.51
N ALA A 192 -9.37 -52.52 -80.39
CA ALA A 192 -9.99 -53.84 -80.28
C ALA A 192 -11.30 -53.96 -81.08
N THR A 193 -12.12 -52.91 -81.11
CA THR A 193 -13.33 -52.87 -81.96
C THR A 193 -12.98 -52.73 -83.43
N ALA A 194 -11.92 -51.98 -83.78
CA ALA A 194 -11.40 -51.93 -85.15
C ALA A 194 -10.83 -53.29 -85.62
N ALA A 195 -10.13 -54.01 -84.74
CA ALA A 195 -9.64 -55.37 -85.02
C ALA A 195 -10.78 -56.39 -85.17
N ALA A 196 -11.87 -56.24 -84.42
CA ALA A 196 -13.08 -57.07 -84.57
C ALA A 196 -13.90 -56.73 -85.83
N ALA A 197 -13.74 -55.52 -86.37
CA ALA A 197 -14.40 -55.06 -87.61
C ALA A 197 -13.57 -55.34 -88.89
N ALA A 198 -12.35 -55.87 -88.77
CA ALA A 198 -11.56 -56.31 -89.93
C ALA A 198 -12.14 -57.64 -90.46
N PRO A 199 -12.70 -57.67 -91.68
CA PRO A 199 -13.30 -58.89 -92.23
C PRO A 199 -12.21 -59.91 -92.53
N GLY A 200 -12.40 -61.14 -92.06
CA GLY A 200 -11.65 -62.30 -92.52
C GLY A 200 -11.84 -62.48 -94.02
N THR A 201 -10.79 -62.15 -94.77
CA THR A 201 -10.55 -62.64 -96.12
C THR A 201 -10.20 -64.12 -96.04
N ALA A 202 -11.11 -64.99 -96.50
CA ALA A 202 -10.84 -66.21 -97.28
C ALA A 202 -12.17 -66.90 -97.60
#